data_AF-A0A645J4E1-F1
#
_entry.id   AF-A0A645J4E1-F1
#
_cell.length_a   1.000
_cell.length_b   1.000
_cell.length_c   1.000
_cell.angle_alpha   90.00
_cell.angle_beta   90.00
_cell.angle_gamma   90.00
#
_symmetry.space_group_name_H-M   'P 1'
#
loop_
_entity.id
_entity.type
_entity.pdbx_description
1 polymer ?
#
loop_
_entity_poly.entity_id
_entity_poly.type
_entity_poly.pdbx_seq_one_letter_code
_entity_poly.pdbx_strand_id
1 'polypeptide(L)' 'MSCGHCQARVEKALNTIDGVNATVDLANKCAKVQLTKEVANEVLKAAVEEAGYDVISID' A
#
# COMPACT_ATOMS: atom_id res chain seq x y z
N MET A 1 7.12 7.21 -5.12
CA MET A 1 6.38 8.23 -4.35
C MET A 1 7.30 9.40 -4.02
N SER A 2 6.90 10.65 -4.28
CA SER A 2 7.80 11.81 -4.18
C SER A 2 7.25 12.98 -3.33
N CYS A 3 6.00 12.92 -2.86
CA CYS A 3 5.41 13.95 -2.00
C CYS A 3 4.36 13.38 -1.03
N GLY A 4 3.94 14.16 -0.03
CA GLY A 4 2.93 13.74 0.96
C GLY A 4 1.57 13.35 0.34
N HIS A 5 1.19 13.96 -0.78
CA HIS A 5 0.00 13.53 -1.54
C HIS A 5 0.16 12.14 -2.16
N CYS A 6 1.38 11.80 -2.63
CA CYS A 6 1.67 10.45 -3.16
C CYS A 6 1.52 9.40 -2.06
N GLN A 7 2.05 9.69 -0.88
CA GLN A 7 1.94 8.84 0.31
C GLN A 7 0.47 8.59 0.67
N ALA A 8 -0.31 9.66 0.84
CA ALA A 8 -1.71 9.57 1.23
C ALA A 8 -2.56 8.79 0.20
N ARG A 9 -2.23 8.89 -1.09
CA ARG A 9 -2.93 8.15 -2.16
C ARG A 9 -2.76 6.63 -2.01
N VAL A 10 -1.52 6.17 -1.82
CA VAL A 10 -1.21 4.74 -1.66
C VAL A 10 -1.75 4.21 -0.35
N GLU A 11 -1.56 4.97 0.74
CA GLU A 11 -2.07 4.59 2.06
C GLU A 11 -3.59 4.43 2.04
N LYS A 12 -4.31 5.37 1.42
CA LYS A 12 -5.76 5.29 1.30
C LYS A 12 -6.20 4.11 0.44
N ALA A 13 -5.53 3.84 -0.68
CA ALA A 13 -5.86 2.70 -1.54
C ALA A 13 -5.74 1.37 -0.79
N LEU A 14 -4.63 1.15 -0.08
CA LEU A 14 -4.42 -0.06 0.72
C LEU A 14 -5.46 -0.21 1.83
N ASN A 15 -5.77 0.87 2.56
CA ASN A 15 -6.75 0.85 3.64
C ASN A 15 -8.21 0.72 3.17
N THR A 16 -8.49 0.72 1.86
CA THR A 16 -9.84 0.37 1.35
C THR A 16 -10.09 -1.13 1.29
N ILE A 17 -9.02 -1.92 1.34
CA ILE A 17 -9.10 -3.38 1.31
C ILE A 17 -9.54 -3.83 2.71
N ASP A 18 -10.65 -4.57 2.77
CA ASP A 18 -11.12 -5.11 4.05
C ASP A 18 -10.01 -5.93 4.71
N GLY A 19 -9.85 -5.76 6.02
CA GLY A 19 -8.82 -6.40 6.83
C GLY A 19 -7.37 -5.97 6.58
N VAL A 20 -7.16 -4.87 5.86
CA VAL A 20 -5.85 -4.21 5.72
C VAL A 20 -5.80 -2.96 6.59
N ASN A 21 -4.72 -2.84 7.37
CA ASN A 21 -4.31 -1.59 7.98
C ASN A 21 -2.92 -1.23 7.45
N ALA A 22 -2.82 -0.14 6.69
CA ALA A 22 -1.59 0.25 6.02
C ALA A 22 -1.12 1.64 6.45
N THR A 23 0.20 1.78 6.60
CA THR A 23 0.88 3.05 6.84
C THR A 23 2.03 3.18 5.86
N VAL A 24 2.12 4.30 5.16
CA VAL A 24 3.18 4.52 4.16
C VAL A 24 4.31 5.35 4.74
N ASP A 25 5.52 4.83 4.62
CA ASP A 25 6.76 5.51 4.97
C ASP A 25 7.40 6.07 3.69
N LEU A 26 7.26 7.39 3.49
CA LEU A 26 7.80 8.07 2.31
C LEU A 26 9.33 8.12 2.32
N ALA A 27 9.97 8.15 3.49
CA ALA A 27 11.42 8.21 3.61
C ALA A 27 12.06 6.89 3.15
N ASN A 28 11.46 5.77 3.55
CA ASN A 28 11.89 4.44 3.16
C ASN A 28 11.26 3.96 1.84
N LYS A 29 10.30 4.71 1.29
CA LYS A 29 9.55 4.38 0.06
C LYS A 29 8.83 3.03 0.14
N CYS A 30 8.35 2.67 1.32
CA CYS A 30 7.68 1.41 1.59
C CYS A 30 6.33 1.62 2.27
N ALA A 31 5.40 0.68 2.09
CA ALA A 31 4.18 0.59 2.89
C ALA A 31 4.33 -0.52 3.92
N LYS A 32 4.01 -0.24 5.17
CA LYS A 32 3.84 -1.26 6.21
C LYS A 32 2.38 -1.66 6.24
N VAL A 33 2.12 -2.95 6.13
CA VAL A 33 0.77 -3.50 6.09
C VAL A 33 0.59 -4.47 7.25
N GLN A 34 -0.45 -4.26 8.04
CA GLN A 34 -0.93 -5.22 9.02
C GLN A 34 -2.23 -5.84 8.50
N LEU A 35 -2.27 -7.16 8.49
CA LEU A 35 -3.42 -7.93 8.02
C LEU A 35 -4.20 -8.48 9.23
N THR A 36 -5.50 -8.21 9.28
CA THR A 36 -6.41 -8.80 10.28
C THR A 36 -7.13 -10.05 9.76
N LYS A 37 -6.98 -10.33 8.46
CA LYS A 37 -7.40 -11.57 7.79
C LYS A 37 -6.44 -11.90 6.67
N GLU A 38 -6.58 -13.09 6.09
CA GLU A 38 -5.78 -13.48 4.94
C GLU A 38 -6.14 -12.62 3.71
N VAL A 39 -5.14 -11.93 3.16
CA VAL A 39 -5.23 -11.11 1.96
C VAL A 39 -4.07 -11.50 1.06
N ALA A 40 -4.35 -11.85 -0.18
CA ALA A 40 -3.32 -12.23 -1.13
C ALA A 40 -2.44 -11.03 -1.49
N ASN A 41 -1.13 -11.26 -1.63
CA ASN A 41 -0.17 -10.24 -2.05
C ASN A 41 -0.55 -9.57 -3.39
N GLU A 42 -1.19 -10.31 -4.28
CA GLU A 42 -1.71 -9.79 -5.57
C GLU A 42 -2.77 -8.70 -5.37
N VAL A 43 -3.60 -8.80 -4.34
CA VAL A 43 -4.62 -7.79 -4.02
C VAL A 43 -3.97 -6.51 -3.51
N LEU A 44 -2.97 -6.64 -2.63
CA LEU A 44 -2.19 -5.51 -2.15
C LEU A 44 -1.45 -4.82 -3.30
N LYS A 45 -0.82 -5.61 -4.17
CA LYS A 45 -0.12 -5.12 -5.36
C LYS A 45 -1.06 -4.35 -6.29
N ALA A 46 -2.20 -4.92 -6.64
CA ALA A 46 -3.18 -4.30 -7.51
C ALA A 46 -3.63 -2.93 -6.96
N ALA A 47 -3.91 -2.83 -5.66
CA ALA A 47 -4.32 -1.56 -5.05
C ALA A 47 -3.25 -0.46 -5.16
N VAL A 48 -1.97 -0.82 -5.06
CA VAL A 48 -0.85 0.12 -5.24
C VAL A 48 -0.68 0.51 -6.70
N GLU A 49 -0.85 -0.43 -7.63
CA GLU A 49 -0.79 -0.19 -9.08
C GLU A 49 -1.96 0.68 -9.57
N GLU A 50 -3.18 0.48 -9.06
CA GLU A 50 -4.34 1.35 -9.32
C GLU A 50 -4.13 2.76 -8.74
N ALA A 51 -3.38 2.87 -7.64
CA ALA A 51 -2.92 4.16 -7.13
C ALA A 51 -1.83 4.80 -8.01
N GLY A 52 -1.35 4.12 -9.05
CA GLY A 52 -0.39 4.62 -10.04
C GLY A 52 1.07 4.37 -9.68
N TYR A 53 1.38 3.32 -8.92
CA TYR A 53 2.73 2.99 -8.50
C TYR A 53 3.06 1.51 -8.70
N ASP A 54 4.27 1.23 -9.16
CA ASP A 54 4.77 -0.14 -9.28
C ASP A 54 5.22 -0.71 -7.92
N VAL A 55 4.85 -1.97 -7.65
CA VAL A 55 5.35 -2.72 -6.50
C VAL A 55 6.57 -3.53 -6.90
N ILE A 56 7.71 -3.23 -6.29
CA ILE A 56 8.99 -3.90 -6.58
C ILE A 56 9.13 -5.22 -5.83
N SER A 57 8.66 -5.27 -4.57
CA SER A 57 8.77 -6.43 -3.69
C SER A 57 7.74 -6.37 -2.57
N ILE A 58 7.33 -7.54 -2.07
CA ILE A 58 6.52 -7.71 -0.85
C ILE A 58 7.26 -8.75 0.01
N ASP A 59 7.51 -8.42 1.26
CA ASP A 59 8.25 -9.22 2.25
C ASP A 59 7.38 -9.42 3.50
#